data_AF-A0A328ADN3-F1
#
_entry.id   AF-A0A328ADN3-F1
#
_cell.length_a   1.000
_cell.length_b   1.000
_cell.length_c   1.000
_cell.angle_alpha   90.00
_cell.angle_beta   90.00
_cell.angle_gamma   90.00
#
_symmetry.space_group_name_H-M   'P 1'
#
loop_
_entity.id
_entity.type
_entity.pdbx_description
1 polymer ?
#
loop_
_entity_poly.entity_id
_entity_poly.type
_entity_poly.pdbx_seq_one_letter_code
_entity_poly.pdbx_strand_id
1 'polypeptide(L)'
;MIRASLLLACLLATSAGAQTGARYALPAEVRHPEGIAYDPARGMIFTASAVDGTLAVVDARTGAARAIAAPEIARQIGETFPGALGMKLDPRGRLWIAGGRTGKVFVVDPTSGRLIQTLDTTGSGAGLINDLVFVGDRAYLTDTFRPILWTVAAGERIGAAPERFVEFAGTPLQYGEGANLNGITATPDGRTLLVGQMNKGLLFRIDIADRKVSPIDLGGETAPGADGLILKGDLLYVIRQPAAEIVTVRLAPNLLSGKVLARTQSAGLLWPATGVIVGDELVAVNSQFNRRNSGELEQPFTLQRVPLADLGR
;
A
#
# COMPACT_ATOMS: atom_id res chain seq x y z
N MET A 1 -67.89 -17.13 -11.75
CA MET A 1 -66.73 -17.43 -12.61
C MET A 1 -65.66 -16.38 -12.38
N ILE A 2 -64.52 -16.82 -11.83
CA ILE A 2 -63.15 -16.27 -11.85
C ILE A 2 -62.96 -14.77 -11.56
N ARG A 3 -62.57 -14.46 -10.30
CA ARG A 3 -61.84 -13.23 -9.92
C ARG A 3 -60.34 -13.46 -10.21
N ALA A 4 -59.71 -12.61 -11.02
CA ALA A 4 -58.27 -12.60 -11.22
C ALA A 4 -57.67 -11.38 -10.52
N SER A 5 -57.03 -11.62 -9.37
CA SER A 5 -56.22 -10.62 -8.66
C SER A 5 -54.81 -10.64 -9.26
N LEU A 6 -54.40 -9.54 -9.91
CA LEU A 6 -52.99 -9.34 -10.28
C LEU A 6 -52.22 -8.86 -9.04
N LEU A 7 -51.41 -9.75 -8.44
CA LEU A 7 -50.31 -9.34 -7.57
C LEU A 7 -49.13 -8.95 -8.46
N LEU A 8 -48.77 -7.67 -8.48
CA LEU A 8 -47.50 -7.21 -9.04
C LEU A 8 -46.43 -7.39 -7.95
N ALA A 9 -45.65 -8.46 -8.06
CA ALA A 9 -44.52 -8.70 -7.18
C ALA A 9 -43.37 -7.75 -7.54
N CYS A 10 -43.03 -6.82 -6.63
CA CYS A 10 -41.76 -6.10 -6.69
C CYS A 10 -40.62 -7.09 -6.46
N LEU A 11 -39.88 -7.44 -7.52
CA LEU A 11 -38.57 -8.07 -7.37
C LEU A 11 -37.60 -7.02 -6.81
N LEU A 12 -37.36 -7.06 -5.50
CA LEU A 12 -36.16 -6.49 -4.90
C LEU A 12 -34.99 -7.39 -5.31
N ALA A 13 -34.24 -6.98 -6.33
CA ALA A 13 -32.93 -7.54 -6.60
C ALA A 13 -31.96 -7.07 -5.50
N THR A 14 -31.92 -7.78 -4.37
CA THR A 14 -30.82 -7.67 -3.41
C THR A 14 -29.64 -8.45 -3.95
N SER A 15 -28.73 -7.81 -4.67
CA SER A 15 -27.38 -8.36 -4.84
C SER A 15 -26.61 -8.17 -3.53
N ALA A 16 -26.96 -8.95 -2.52
CA ALA A 16 -26.08 -9.19 -1.39
C ALA A 16 -24.95 -10.09 -1.91
N GLY A 17 -23.83 -9.47 -2.30
CA GLY A 17 -22.60 -10.22 -2.56
C GLY A 17 -22.26 -11.02 -1.31
N ALA A 18 -22.34 -12.34 -1.43
CA ALA A 18 -22.05 -13.27 -0.35
C ALA A 18 -20.63 -13.00 0.21
N GLN A 19 -20.53 -12.88 1.53
CA GLN A 19 -19.24 -12.86 2.20
C GLN A 19 -18.52 -14.19 1.95
N THR A 20 -17.54 -14.19 1.05
CA THR A 20 -16.45 -15.15 1.14
C THR A 20 -15.59 -14.67 2.30
N GLY A 21 -15.79 -15.22 3.51
CA GLY A 21 -15.33 -14.65 4.79
C GLY A 21 -13.83 -14.28 4.90
N ALA A 22 -13.00 -14.65 3.93
CA ALA A 22 -11.58 -14.32 3.86
C ALA A 22 -11.22 -13.13 2.94
N ARG A 23 -12.15 -12.48 2.24
CA ARG A 23 -11.81 -11.37 1.33
C ARG A 23 -12.91 -10.32 1.18
N TYR A 24 -12.52 -9.07 0.95
CA TYR A 24 -13.41 -7.99 0.51
C TYR A 24 -13.35 -7.87 -1.02
N ALA A 25 -14.50 -7.90 -1.68
CA ALA A 25 -14.62 -7.64 -3.10
C ALA A 25 -14.59 -6.13 -3.37
N LEU A 26 -13.81 -5.70 -4.36
CA LEU A 26 -13.73 -4.31 -4.78
C LEU A 26 -14.73 -4.00 -5.91
N PRO A 27 -15.18 -2.74 -6.04
CA PRO A 27 -15.99 -2.29 -7.16
C PRO A 27 -15.28 -2.53 -8.51
N ALA A 28 -16.04 -2.77 -9.58
CA ALA A 28 -15.51 -3.12 -10.90
C ALA A 28 -14.69 -1.99 -11.55
N GLU A 29 -14.91 -0.75 -11.11
CA GLU A 29 -14.16 0.44 -11.53
C GLU A 29 -12.71 0.41 -11.04
N VAL A 30 -12.43 -0.32 -9.96
CA VAL A 30 -11.07 -0.43 -9.41
C VAL A 30 -10.29 -1.50 -10.16
N ARG A 31 -9.21 -1.09 -10.81
CA ARG A 31 -8.35 -1.97 -11.61
C ARG A 31 -6.93 -1.94 -11.09
N HIS A 32 -6.38 -3.12 -10.85
CA HIS A 32 -5.00 -3.29 -10.38
C HIS A 32 -4.70 -2.42 -9.15
N PRO A 33 -5.44 -2.56 -8.04
CA PRO A 33 -5.16 -1.80 -6.83
C PRO A 33 -3.83 -2.23 -6.22
N GLU A 34 -3.04 -1.29 -5.71
CA GLU A 34 -1.74 -1.60 -5.12
C GLU A 34 -1.60 -1.03 -3.71
N GLY A 35 -1.97 0.23 -3.49
CA GLY A 35 -1.93 0.83 -2.16
C GLY A 35 -3.16 0.51 -1.32
N ILE A 36 -2.98 0.49 0.00
CA ILE A 36 -4.05 0.32 0.98
C ILE A 36 -3.79 1.17 2.23
N ALA A 37 -4.84 1.83 2.73
CA ALA A 37 -4.85 2.59 3.98
C ALA A 37 -6.07 2.23 4.83
N TYR A 38 -5.97 2.40 6.14
CA TYR A 38 -7.06 2.14 7.08
C TYR A 38 -7.30 3.34 7.99
N ASP A 39 -8.57 3.75 8.09
CA ASP A 39 -9.07 4.70 9.08
C ASP A 39 -9.72 3.93 10.24
N PRO A 40 -9.01 3.73 11.38
CA PRO A 40 -9.58 3.04 12.52
C PRO A 40 -10.71 3.82 13.20
N ALA A 41 -10.76 5.14 13.06
CA ALA A 41 -11.80 5.95 13.69
C ALA A 41 -13.15 5.78 12.98
N ARG A 42 -13.13 5.54 11.67
CA ARG A 42 -14.34 5.29 10.86
C ARG A 42 -14.58 3.82 10.53
N GLY A 43 -13.60 2.96 10.77
CA GLY A 43 -13.66 1.55 10.35
C GLY A 43 -13.66 1.39 8.83
N MET A 44 -12.95 2.27 8.11
CA MET A 44 -12.96 2.31 6.64
C MET A 44 -11.57 1.99 6.08
N ILE A 45 -11.51 1.12 5.09
CA ILE A 45 -10.31 0.81 4.32
C ILE A 45 -10.39 1.55 2.98
N PHE A 46 -9.26 2.12 2.55
CA PHE A 46 -9.11 2.82 1.28
C PHE A 46 -8.12 2.08 0.40
N THR A 47 -8.43 2.00 -0.90
CA THR A 47 -7.49 1.58 -1.95
C THR A 47 -7.78 2.39 -3.21
N ALA A 48 -6.92 2.31 -4.23
CA ALA A 48 -7.08 3.05 -5.48
C ALA A 48 -6.66 2.20 -6.67
N SER A 49 -7.37 2.39 -7.78
CA SER A 49 -7.03 1.86 -9.10
C SER A 49 -5.68 2.41 -9.54
N ALA A 50 -4.67 1.55 -9.75
CA ALA A 50 -3.38 1.99 -10.27
C ALA A 50 -3.45 2.53 -11.71
N VAL A 51 -4.60 2.33 -12.39
CA VAL A 51 -4.82 2.79 -13.76
C VAL A 51 -5.23 4.26 -13.82
N ASP A 52 -6.08 4.73 -12.91
CA ASP A 52 -6.72 6.06 -13.02
C ASP A 52 -6.95 6.77 -11.68
N GLY A 53 -6.56 6.15 -10.57
CA GLY A 53 -6.73 6.72 -9.23
C GLY A 53 -8.17 6.66 -8.70
N THR A 54 -9.09 5.96 -9.36
CA THR A 54 -10.43 5.69 -8.80
C THR A 54 -10.30 5.05 -7.43
N LEU A 55 -10.85 5.70 -6.40
CA LEU A 55 -10.75 5.22 -5.02
C LEU A 55 -11.83 4.17 -4.76
N ALA A 56 -11.53 3.17 -3.95
CA ALA A 56 -12.54 2.37 -3.27
C ALA A 56 -12.48 2.61 -1.77
N VAL A 57 -13.68 2.70 -1.18
CA VAL A 57 -13.88 2.75 0.27
C VAL A 57 -14.61 1.48 0.68
N VAL A 58 -14.05 0.74 1.63
CA VAL A 58 -14.57 -0.53 2.13
C VAL A 58 -14.84 -0.40 3.62
N ASP A 59 -16.07 -0.67 4.04
CA ASP A 59 -16.40 -0.84 5.46
C ASP A 59 -15.75 -2.13 5.97
N ALA A 60 -14.81 -1.99 6.90
CA ALA A 60 -13.98 -3.11 7.36
C ALA A 60 -14.79 -4.19 8.12
N ARG A 61 -15.96 -3.84 8.66
CA ARG A 61 -16.80 -4.77 9.43
C ARG A 61 -17.72 -5.58 8.51
N THR A 62 -18.29 -4.93 7.50
CA THR A 62 -19.32 -5.52 6.64
C THR A 62 -18.77 -5.99 5.30
N GLY A 63 -17.65 -5.43 4.85
CA GLY A 63 -17.10 -5.62 3.51
C GLY A 63 -17.83 -4.84 2.41
N ALA A 64 -18.80 -3.99 2.78
CA ALA A 64 -19.49 -3.15 1.81
C ALA A 64 -18.50 -2.16 1.18
N ALA A 65 -18.42 -2.17 -0.15
CA ALA A 65 -17.47 -1.37 -0.91
C ALA A 65 -18.17 -0.47 -1.92
N ARG A 66 -17.63 0.74 -2.13
CA ARG A 66 -18.08 1.67 -3.17
C ARG A 66 -16.90 2.37 -3.82
N ALA A 67 -17.03 2.69 -5.10
CA ALA A 67 -16.05 3.49 -5.83
C ALA A 67 -16.31 4.98 -5.64
N ILE A 68 -15.24 5.79 -5.74
CA ILE A 68 -15.28 7.24 -5.83
C ILE A 68 -14.38 7.63 -7.00
N ALA A 69 -14.98 8.28 -8.00
CA ALA A 69 -14.22 8.81 -9.12
C ALA A 69 -13.29 9.95 -8.65
N ALA A 70 -12.06 9.96 -9.16
CA ALA A 70 -11.08 11.01 -8.87
C ALA A 70 -10.57 11.63 -10.20
N PRO A 71 -11.42 12.37 -10.93
CA PRO A 71 -11.13 12.80 -12.31
C PRO A 71 -9.89 13.69 -12.42
N GLU A 72 -9.57 14.47 -11.38
CA GLU A 72 -8.38 15.31 -11.35
C GLU A 72 -7.07 14.51 -11.24
N ILE A 73 -7.12 13.37 -10.54
CA ILE A 73 -6.01 12.41 -10.46
C ILE A 73 -5.91 11.67 -11.80
N ALA A 74 -7.03 11.18 -12.33
CA ALA A 74 -7.07 10.44 -13.59
C ALA A 74 -6.45 11.24 -14.75
N ARG A 75 -6.73 12.55 -14.84
CA ARG A 75 -6.10 13.43 -15.85
C ARG A 75 -4.58 13.53 -15.69
N GLN A 76 -4.07 13.52 -14.47
CA GLN A 76 -2.63 13.64 -14.20
C GLN A 76 -1.89 12.31 -14.35
N ILE A 77 -2.55 11.18 -14.11
CA ILE A 77 -2.03 9.86 -14.42
C ILE A 77 -1.99 9.67 -15.95
N GLY A 78 -3.07 10.00 -16.65
CA GLY A 78 -3.18 9.82 -18.10
C GLY A 78 -3.01 8.35 -18.48
N GLU A 79 -2.10 8.07 -19.40
CA GLU A 79 -1.76 6.71 -19.84
C GLU A 79 -0.65 6.05 -18.99
N THR A 80 -0.13 6.77 -17.99
CA THR A 80 0.97 6.30 -17.14
C THR A 80 0.53 5.13 -16.29
N PHE A 81 1.31 4.05 -16.29
CA PHE A 81 1.08 2.92 -15.40
C PHE A 81 2.38 2.40 -14.76
N PRO A 82 2.36 2.05 -13.47
CA PRO A 82 1.27 2.32 -12.52
C PRO A 82 1.22 3.80 -12.10
N GLY A 83 0.02 4.32 -11.86
CA GLY A 83 -0.24 5.74 -11.56
C GLY A 83 -0.72 6.04 -10.14
N ALA A 84 -1.28 5.07 -9.42
CA ALA A 84 -1.62 5.18 -8.00
C ALA A 84 -1.16 3.91 -7.28
N LEU A 85 -0.30 4.08 -6.28
CA LEU A 85 0.37 3.02 -5.54
C LEU A 85 0.11 3.20 -4.03
N GLY A 86 1.14 2.99 -3.20
CA GLY A 86 1.09 3.08 -1.75
C GLY A 86 0.39 4.33 -1.24
N MET A 87 -0.36 4.18 -0.16
CA MET A 87 -1.16 5.26 0.40
C MET A 87 -1.26 5.20 1.92
N LYS A 88 -1.46 6.37 2.53
CA LYS A 88 -1.69 6.53 3.98
C LYS A 88 -2.60 7.73 4.24
N LEU A 89 -3.35 7.65 5.33
CA LEU A 89 -4.04 8.81 5.88
C LEU A 89 -3.06 9.57 6.78
N ASP A 90 -3.02 10.88 6.62
CA ASP A 90 -2.33 11.73 7.60
C ASP A 90 -3.19 11.93 8.86
N PRO A 91 -2.63 12.50 9.95
CA PRO A 91 -3.39 12.73 11.19
C PRO A 91 -4.61 13.65 11.04
N ARG A 92 -4.77 14.33 9.90
CA ARG A 92 -5.87 15.24 9.59
C ARG A 92 -6.92 14.58 8.70
N GLY A 93 -6.75 13.29 8.37
CA GLY A 93 -7.69 12.51 7.56
C GLY A 93 -7.59 12.78 6.06
N ARG A 94 -6.52 13.43 5.58
CA ARG A 94 -6.26 13.55 4.14
C ARG A 94 -5.58 12.27 3.67
N LEU A 95 -6.01 11.73 2.53
CA LEU A 95 -5.38 10.54 1.94
C LEU A 95 -4.25 10.98 1.02
N TRP A 96 -3.05 10.48 1.28
CA TRP A 96 -1.88 10.69 0.44
C TRP A 96 -1.61 9.42 -0.36
N ILE A 97 -1.42 9.59 -1.67
CA ILE A 97 -1.27 8.50 -2.63
C ILE A 97 0.03 8.72 -3.40
N ALA A 98 0.93 7.74 -3.33
CA ALA A 98 2.11 7.67 -4.17
C ALA A 98 1.70 7.51 -5.64
N GLY A 99 2.14 8.43 -6.49
CA GLY A 99 1.69 8.54 -7.89
C GLY A 99 2.38 7.59 -8.87
N GLY A 100 3.12 6.60 -8.37
CA GLY A 100 3.85 5.64 -9.21
C GLY A 100 4.78 6.32 -10.22
N ARG A 101 4.68 5.88 -11.48
CA ARG A 101 5.53 6.32 -12.60
C ARG A 101 5.31 7.77 -13.01
N THR A 102 4.27 8.43 -12.50
CA THR A 102 4.09 9.88 -12.73
C THR A 102 5.16 10.70 -12.00
N GLY A 103 5.82 10.13 -10.98
CA GLY A 103 6.75 10.86 -10.11
C GLY A 103 6.05 11.80 -9.12
N LYS A 104 4.73 11.71 -9.00
CA LYS A 104 3.89 12.60 -8.20
C LYS A 104 3.49 11.97 -6.87
N VAL A 105 2.89 12.79 -6.02
CA VAL A 105 2.08 12.40 -4.88
C VAL A 105 0.76 13.16 -4.98
N PHE A 106 -0.35 12.46 -4.81
CA PHE A 106 -1.68 13.07 -4.79
C PHE A 106 -2.19 13.11 -3.35
N VAL A 107 -2.55 14.29 -2.87
CA VAL A 107 -3.22 14.48 -1.58
C VAL A 107 -4.68 14.77 -1.85
N VAL A 108 -5.58 13.97 -1.30
CA VAL A 108 -7.00 13.97 -1.66
C VAL A 108 -7.88 13.94 -0.42
N ASP A 109 -9.11 14.44 -0.57
CA ASP A 109 -10.18 14.16 0.38
C ASP A 109 -10.74 12.77 0.09
N PRO A 110 -10.58 11.79 1.00
CA PRO A 110 -11.00 10.40 0.76
C PRO A 110 -12.52 10.22 0.70
N THR A 111 -13.31 11.21 1.15
CA THR A 111 -14.78 11.14 1.15
C THR A 111 -15.35 11.49 -0.22
N SER A 112 -14.76 12.50 -0.86
CA SER A 112 -15.23 13.07 -2.12
C SER A 112 -14.38 12.69 -3.33
N GLY A 113 -13.15 12.21 -3.12
CA GLY A 113 -12.17 11.97 -4.19
C GLY A 113 -11.56 13.26 -4.76
N ARG A 114 -11.88 14.43 -4.17
CA ARG A 114 -11.38 15.73 -4.61
C ARG A 114 -9.89 15.85 -4.35
N LEU A 115 -9.14 16.32 -5.35
CA LEU A 115 -7.73 16.61 -5.19
C LEU A 115 -7.55 17.85 -4.29
N ILE A 116 -6.71 17.72 -3.27
CA ILE A 116 -6.29 18.80 -2.39
C ILE A 116 -4.99 19.41 -2.93
N GLN A 117 -4.01 18.57 -3.26
CA GLN A 117 -2.71 19.02 -3.76
C GLN A 117 -2.01 17.93 -4.54
N THR A 118 -1.29 18.33 -5.60
CA THR A 118 -0.28 17.49 -6.26
C THR A 118 1.11 17.93 -5.79
N LEU A 119 1.97 16.97 -5.48
CA LEU A 119 3.37 17.19 -5.18
C LEU A 119 4.23 16.51 -6.25
N ASP A 120 5.20 17.25 -6.79
CA ASP A 120 6.11 16.76 -7.82
C ASP A 120 7.51 16.52 -7.25
N THR A 121 8.06 15.33 -7.47
CA THR A 121 9.45 15.04 -7.09
C THR A 121 10.43 15.46 -8.19
N THR A 122 11.40 16.29 -7.86
CA THR A 122 12.35 16.86 -8.83
C THR A 122 13.63 16.02 -8.95
N GLY A 123 13.97 15.49 -10.12
CA GLY A 123 15.25 14.80 -10.32
C GLY A 123 15.43 14.29 -11.74
N SER A 124 16.67 13.97 -12.11
CA SER A 124 17.01 13.34 -13.39
C SER A 124 16.58 11.87 -13.42
N GLY A 125 16.18 11.39 -14.59
CA GLY A 125 15.77 10.00 -14.81
C GLY A 125 14.30 9.73 -14.46
N ALA A 126 13.79 8.60 -14.95
CA ALA A 126 12.41 8.18 -14.71
C ALA A 126 12.29 7.55 -13.30
N GLY A 127 11.59 8.23 -12.40
CA GLY A 127 11.28 7.74 -11.06
C GLY A 127 10.03 6.86 -10.99
N LEU A 128 9.78 6.30 -9.81
CA LEU A 128 8.48 5.74 -9.42
C LEU A 128 8.31 5.97 -7.92
N ILE A 129 7.43 6.88 -7.53
CA ILE A 129 7.10 7.07 -6.10
C ILE A 129 6.17 5.95 -5.69
N ASN A 130 6.63 5.09 -4.77
CA ASN A 130 6.02 3.79 -4.54
C ASN A 130 5.16 3.77 -3.28
N ASP A 131 5.74 4.08 -2.13
CA ASP A 131 5.04 4.05 -0.84
C ASP A 131 5.45 5.24 0.02
N LEU A 132 4.70 5.48 1.09
CA LEU A 132 4.97 6.54 2.03
C LEU A 132 4.58 6.19 3.47
N VAL A 133 5.24 6.86 4.42
CA VAL A 133 4.89 6.82 5.84
C VAL A 133 4.96 8.22 6.45
N PHE A 134 4.15 8.46 7.48
CA PHE A 134 4.20 9.69 8.26
C PHE A 134 5.00 9.50 9.54
N VAL A 135 5.83 10.49 9.87
CA VAL A 135 6.47 10.63 11.18
C VAL A 135 6.37 12.10 11.59
N GLY A 136 5.62 12.38 12.66
CA GLY A 136 5.25 13.74 13.03
C GLY A 136 4.51 14.46 11.89
N ASP A 137 4.86 15.72 11.63
CA ASP A 137 4.32 16.51 10.53
C ASP A 137 5.13 16.32 9.22
N ARG A 138 5.73 15.15 8.99
CA ARG A 138 6.46 14.84 7.75
C ARG A 138 6.02 13.53 7.14
N ALA A 139 5.96 13.51 5.81
CA ALA A 139 5.91 12.28 5.02
C ALA A 139 7.32 11.92 4.53
N TYR A 140 7.59 10.62 4.43
CA TYR A 140 8.77 10.03 3.82
C TYR A 140 8.32 9.11 2.70
N LEU A 141 8.92 9.24 1.51
CA LEU A 141 8.42 8.58 0.30
C LEU A 141 9.53 7.84 -0.41
N THR A 142 9.27 6.59 -0.75
CA THR A 142 10.23 5.74 -1.45
C THR A 142 10.18 5.99 -2.94
N ASP A 143 11.35 5.89 -3.58
CA ASP A 143 11.46 5.91 -5.03
C ASP A 143 12.12 4.62 -5.52
N THR A 144 11.39 3.85 -6.32
CA THR A 144 11.84 2.53 -6.76
C THR A 144 13.01 2.58 -7.74
N PHE A 145 13.20 3.68 -8.46
CA PHE A 145 14.22 3.77 -9.52
C PHE A 145 15.22 4.90 -9.34
N ARG A 146 14.88 5.98 -8.66
CA ARG A 146 15.86 7.00 -8.27
C ARG A 146 16.42 6.64 -6.89
N PRO A 147 17.76 6.67 -6.68
CA PRO A 147 18.39 6.30 -5.41
C PRO A 147 18.23 7.40 -4.34
N ILE A 148 16.97 7.78 -4.08
CA ILE A 148 16.58 8.87 -3.20
C ILE A 148 15.38 8.43 -2.36
N LEU A 149 15.47 8.62 -1.04
CA LEU A 149 14.30 8.70 -0.17
C LEU A 149 13.88 10.16 -0.08
N TRP A 150 12.63 10.45 -0.40
CA TRP A 150 12.09 11.82 -0.36
C TRP A 150 11.44 12.11 0.99
N THR A 151 11.29 13.39 1.32
CA THR A 151 10.47 13.83 2.44
C THR A 151 9.72 15.12 2.11
N VAL A 152 8.60 15.37 2.76
CA VAL A 152 7.83 16.62 2.60
C VAL A 152 7.08 16.95 3.88
N ALA A 153 6.91 18.24 4.16
CA ALA A 153 6.04 18.68 5.25
C ALA A 153 4.60 18.25 5.00
N ALA A 154 4.00 17.59 5.97
CA ALA A 154 2.65 17.01 5.96
C ALA A 154 1.77 17.54 7.11
N GLY A 155 2.17 18.66 7.71
CA GLY A 155 1.40 19.35 8.74
C GLY A 155 0.12 20.00 8.20
N GLU A 156 -0.38 21.01 8.92
CA GLU A 156 -1.58 21.77 8.50
C GLU A 156 -1.38 22.35 7.09
N ARG A 157 -0.25 23.02 6.88
CA ARG A 157 0.22 23.39 5.56
C ARG A 157 1.13 22.29 4.99
N ILE A 158 0.71 21.74 3.85
CA ILE A 158 1.52 20.79 3.08
C ILE A 158 2.66 21.55 2.40
N GLY A 159 3.85 20.97 2.39
CA GLY A 159 5.00 21.53 1.68
C GLY A 159 4.73 21.66 0.18
N ALA A 160 5.40 22.60 -0.49
CA ALA A 160 5.17 22.84 -1.92
C ALA A 160 5.65 21.67 -2.80
N ALA A 161 6.75 21.01 -2.42
CA ALA A 161 7.32 19.87 -3.12
C ALA A 161 8.11 18.97 -2.16
N PRO A 162 8.31 17.69 -2.48
CA PRO A 162 9.20 16.82 -1.72
C PRO A 162 10.67 17.15 -1.96
N GLU A 163 11.44 17.13 -0.89
CA GLU A 163 12.89 17.35 -0.87
C GLU A 163 13.64 16.04 -0.65
N ARG A 164 14.93 16.01 -1.03
CA ARG A 164 15.80 14.84 -0.85
C ARG A 164 16.07 14.66 0.65
N PHE A 165 15.71 13.51 1.20
CA PHE A 165 16.04 13.15 2.58
C PHE A 165 17.36 12.39 2.65
N VAL A 166 17.42 11.23 1.99
CA VAL A 166 18.61 10.38 1.87
C VAL A 166 18.90 10.16 0.40
N GLU A 167 20.15 10.36 0.00
CA GLU A 167 20.69 9.86 -1.26
C GLU A 167 21.46 8.58 -0.95
N PHE A 168 21.12 7.47 -1.62
CA PHE A 168 21.64 6.15 -1.24
C PHE A 168 23.06 5.87 -1.75
N ALA A 169 23.59 6.71 -2.64
CA ALA A 169 24.97 6.62 -3.09
C ALA A 169 25.93 6.66 -1.88
N GLY A 170 26.82 5.67 -1.79
CA GLY A 170 27.77 5.53 -0.67
C GLY A 170 27.18 4.99 0.64
N THR A 171 25.89 4.64 0.70
CA THR A 171 25.28 3.99 1.88
C THR A 171 25.34 2.45 1.76
N PRO A 172 25.08 1.67 2.83
CA PRO A 172 24.97 0.22 2.70
C PRO A 172 23.83 -0.25 1.75
N LEU A 173 22.80 0.58 1.54
CA LEU A 173 21.74 0.29 0.57
C LEU A 173 22.20 0.73 -0.82
N GLN A 174 22.59 -0.23 -1.65
CA GLN A 174 23.09 0.01 -3.01
C GLN A 174 22.02 -0.36 -4.04
N TYR A 175 21.56 0.63 -4.81
CA TYR A 175 20.65 0.39 -5.94
C TYR A 175 21.34 -0.47 -7.01
N GLY A 176 20.54 -1.28 -7.71
CA GLY A 176 21.00 -2.12 -8.82
C GLY A 176 19.92 -2.25 -9.89
N GLU A 177 20.07 -3.21 -10.78
CA GLU A 177 19.07 -3.50 -11.81
C GLU A 177 17.72 -3.90 -11.20
N GLY A 178 16.62 -3.51 -11.87
CA GLY A 178 15.26 -3.81 -11.44
C GLY A 178 14.69 -2.85 -10.38
N ALA A 179 13.60 -3.27 -9.74
CA ALA A 179 12.94 -2.50 -8.71
C ALA A 179 13.75 -2.52 -7.39
N ASN A 180 14.11 -1.35 -6.86
CA ASN A 180 14.90 -1.25 -5.62
C ASN A 180 14.02 -0.89 -4.43
N LEU A 181 14.06 0.35 -3.94
CA LEU A 181 13.35 0.75 -2.72
C LEU A 181 11.84 0.72 -2.94
N ASN A 182 11.12 0.08 -2.02
CA ASN A 182 9.68 -0.13 -2.18
C ASN A 182 8.94 0.19 -0.88
N GLY A 183 8.43 -0.79 -0.13
CA GLY A 183 7.66 -0.54 1.08
C GLY A 183 8.46 0.16 2.17
N ILE A 184 7.75 0.98 2.92
CA ILE A 184 8.29 1.76 4.03
C ILE A 184 7.34 1.74 5.22
N THR A 185 7.90 1.64 6.43
CA THR A 185 7.16 1.83 7.67
C THR A 185 8.05 2.56 8.69
N ALA A 186 7.48 2.97 9.82
CA ALA A 186 8.19 3.72 10.86
C ALA A 186 7.98 3.07 12.23
N THR A 187 8.97 3.23 13.10
CA THR A 187 8.82 2.85 14.51
C THR A 187 7.80 3.74 15.21
N PRO A 188 7.06 3.21 16.20
CA PRO A 188 6.05 4.01 16.93
C PRO A 188 6.61 5.26 17.63
N ASP A 189 7.89 5.25 18.00
CA ASP A 189 8.56 6.40 18.60
C ASP A 189 9.01 7.47 17.59
N GLY A 190 8.77 7.23 16.30
CA GLY A 190 9.07 8.17 15.22
C GLY A 190 10.57 8.43 15.02
N ARG A 191 11.45 7.53 15.45
CA ARG A 191 12.90 7.72 15.30
C ARG A 191 13.50 7.01 14.10
N THR A 192 12.90 5.91 13.65
CA THR A 192 13.50 5.02 12.67
C THR A 192 12.50 4.69 11.56
N LEU A 193 12.94 4.77 10.31
CA LEU A 193 12.23 4.22 9.16
C LEU A 193 12.77 2.82 8.87
N LEU A 194 11.89 1.90 8.49
CA LEU A 194 12.25 0.59 7.98
C LEU A 194 11.85 0.54 6.50
N VAL A 195 12.77 0.11 5.64
CA VAL A 195 12.56 0.06 4.19
C VAL A 195 12.96 -1.28 3.58
N GLY A 196 12.24 -1.69 2.55
CA GLY A 196 12.52 -2.89 1.76
C GLY A 196 13.23 -2.56 0.45
N GLN A 197 14.28 -3.31 0.12
CA GLN A 197 14.89 -3.32 -1.21
C GLN A 197 14.42 -4.56 -1.97
N MET A 198 13.52 -4.35 -2.95
CA MET A 198 12.75 -5.39 -3.61
C MET A 198 13.61 -6.37 -4.42
N ASN A 199 14.53 -5.89 -5.29
CA ASN A 199 15.35 -6.75 -6.14
C ASN A 199 16.27 -7.71 -5.38
N LYS A 200 16.81 -7.27 -4.24
CA LYS A 200 17.74 -8.06 -3.41
C LYS A 200 17.06 -8.75 -2.23
N GLY A 201 15.85 -8.32 -1.87
CA GLY A 201 15.14 -8.83 -0.70
C GLY A 201 15.79 -8.45 0.62
N LEU A 202 16.47 -7.30 0.66
CA LEU A 202 17.16 -6.80 1.84
C LEU A 202 16.29 -5.79 2.58
N LEU A 203 16.48 -5.72 3.89
CA LEU A 203 15.80 -4.76 4.77
C LEU A 203 16.83 -3.80 5.36
N PHE A 204 16.44 -2.54 5.52
CA PHE A 204 17.30 -1.50 6.09
C PHE A 204 16.52 -0.67 7.10
N ARG A 205 17.23 -0.19 8.12
CA ARG A 205 16.76 0.88 8.99
C ARG A 205 17.42 2.20 8.60
N ILE A 206 16.69 3.29 8.76
CA ILE A 206 17.18 4.65 8.56
C ILE A 206 16.86 5.45 9.81
N ASP A 207 17.89 5.89 10.51
CA ASP A 207 17.76 6.79 11.65
C ASP A 207 17.38 8.19 11.15
N ILE A 208 16.27 8.74 11.63
CA ILE A 208 15.74 10.00 11.09
C ILE A 208 16.62 11.20 11.49
N ALA A 209 17.19 11.16 12.69
CA ALA A 209 17.94 12.28 13.25
C ALA A 209 19.25 12.57 12.49
N ASP A 210 20.00 11.52 12.16
CA ASP A 210 21.31 11.61 11.50
C ASP A 210 21.32 11.03 10.08
N ARG A 211 20.17 10.51 9.62
CA ARG A 211 19.98 9.92 8.28
C ARG A 211 20.82 8.68 8.02
N LYS A 212 21.30 8.01 9.08
CA LYS A 212 22.15 6.83 8.97
C LYS A 212 21.36 5.64 8.44
N VAL A 213 21.85 5.05 7.34
CA VAL A 213 21.30 3.83 6.75
C VAL A 213 22.10 2.63 7.28
N SER A 214 21.42 1.65 7.88
CA SER A 214 22.05 0.41 8.37
C SER A 214 21.25 -0.81 7.89
N PRO A 215 21.92 -1.90 7.50
CA PRO A 215 21.23 -3.14 7.15
C PRO A 215 20.56 -3.75 8.38
N ILE A 216 19.47 -4.49 8.14
CA ILE A 216 18.84 -5.37 9.13
C ILE A 216 19.23 -6.80 8.75
N ASP A 217 20.11 -7.41 9.52
CA ASP A 217 20.58 -8.77 9.26
C ASP A 217 19.53 -9.80 9.65
N LEU A 218 19.10 -10.63 8.69
CA LEU A 218 18.14 -11.71 8.91
C LEU A 218 18.82 -13.08 9.13
N GLY A 219 20.12 -13.10 9.41
CA GLY A 219 20.87 -14.33 9.70
C GLY A 219 21.10 -15.19 8.45
N GLY A 220 21.35 -14.55 7.30
CA GLY A 220 21.53 -15.22 6.01
C GLY A 220 20.23 -15.40 5.20
N GLU A 221 19.07 -15.11 5.79
CA GLU A 221 17.82 -15.08 5.04
C GLU A 221 17.61 -13.76 4.28
N THR A 222 16.80 -13.81 3.22
CA THR A 222 16.35 -12.64 2.45
C THR A 222 14.88 -12.78 2.07
N ALA A 223 14.28 -11.68 1.58
CA ALA A 223 12.90 -11.63 1.10
C ALA A 223 12.79 -11.00 -0.30
N PRO A 224 13.38 -11.57 -1.38
CA PRO A 224 13.30 -10.97 -2.72
C PRO A 224 11.87 -10.74 -3.17
N GLY A 225 11.60 -9.58 -3.76
CA GLY A 225 10.25 -9.13 -4.04
C GLY A 225 9.52 -8.52 -2.84
N ALA A 226 10.25 -8.13 -1.78
CA ALA A 226 9.71 -7.37 -0.64
C ALA A 226 9.07 -6.07 -1.15
N ASP A 227 7.75 -6.06 -1.13
CA ASP A 227 6.89 -4.99 -1.63
C ASP A 227 6.41 -4.18 -0.41
N GLY A 228 5.25 -4.49 0.17
CA GLY A 228 4.76 -3.83 1.38
C GLY A 228 5.40 -4.27 2.71
N LEU A 229 5.56 -3.31 3.62
CA LEU A 229 6.07 -3.51 4.99
C LEU A 229 5.05 -3.06 6.04
N ILE A 230 4.69 -3.95 6.98
CA ILE A 230 3.73 -3.67 8.05
C ILE A 230 4.36 -4.00 9.40
N LEU A 231 4.57 -2.99 10.25
CA LEU A 231 5.13 -3.15 11.59
C LEU A 231 4.02 -3.20 12.64
N LYS A 232 4.05 -4.21 13.51
CA LYS A 232 3.17 -4.36 14.68
C LYS A 232 3.97 -4.85 15.88
N GLY A 233 4.25 -3.95 16.82
CA GLY A 233 5.16 -4.27 17.93
C GLY A 233 6.58 -4.51 17.41
N ASP A 234 7.15 -5.66 17.74
CA ASP A 234 8.45 -6.14 17.24
C ASP A 234 8.33 -7.03 15.99
N LEU A 235 7.12 -7.28 15.49
CA LEU A 235 6.88 -8.07 14.28
C LEU A 235 6.76 -7.18 13.06
N LEU A 236 7.57 -7.48 12.04
CA LEU A 236 7.50 -6.90 10.71
C LEU A 236 6.96 -7.96 9.74
N TYR A 237 5.79 -7.68 9.16
CA TYR A 237 5.23 -8.46 8.06
C TYR A 237 5.73 -7.88 6.74
N VAL A 238 6.43 -8.70 5.97
CA VAL A 238 6.98 -8.36 4.65
C VAL A 238 6.13 -9.08 3.60
N ILE A 239 5.34 -8.33 2.83
CA ILE A 239 4.59 -8.89 1.71
C ILE A 239 5.57 -9.08 0.55
N ARG A 240 5.68 -10.30 0.04
CA ARG A 240 6.51 -10.62 -1.11
C ARG A 240 5.63 -10.82 -2.33
N GLN A 241 5.54 -9.78 -3.14
CA GLN A 241 4.58 -9.71 -4.24
C GLN A 241 4.74 -10.85 -5.26
N PRO A 242 5.93 -11.13 -5.83
CA PRO A 242 6.08 -12.19 -6.83
C PRO A 242 5.93 -13.61 -6.26
N ALA A 243 6.23 -13.78 -4.96
CA ALA A 243 6.16 -15.08 -4.29
C ALA A 243 4.78 -15.39 -3.70
N ALA A 244 3.86 -14.42 -3.72
CA ALA A 244 2.53 -14.49 -3.12
C ALA A 244 2.56 -15.00 -1.66
N GLU A 245 3.49 -14.46 -0.86
CA GLU A 245 3.66 -14.82 0.54
C GLU A 245 3.80 -13.61 1.46
N ILE A 246 3.57 -13.84 2.75
CA ILE A 246 3.86 -12.91 3.83
C ILE A 246 4.96 -13.52 4.69
N VAL A 247 6.10 -12.83 4.79
CA VAL A 247 7.20 -13.23 5.67
C VAL A 247 7.07 -12.47 6.99
N THR A 248 7.01 -13.19 8.10
CA THR A 248 6.99 -12.58 9.43
C THR A 248 8.39 -12.57 10.01
N VAL A 249 8.89 -11.39 10.32
CA VAL A 249 10.21 -11.16 10.91
C VAL A 249 10.04 -10.58 12.31
N ARG A 250 10.61 -11.21 13.32
CA ARG A 250 10.77 -10.59 14.64
C ARG A 250 12.04 -9.77 14.67
N LEU A 251 11.92 -8.46 14.81
CA LEU A 251 13.04 -7.54 14.87
C LEU A 251 13.66 -7.53 16.27
N ALA A 252 14.99 -7.43 16.33
CA ALA A 252 15.69 -7.15 17.58
C ALA A 252 15.35 -5.73 18.08
N PRO A 253 15.44 -5.43 19.40
CA PRO A 253 15.12 -4.11 19.93
C PRO A 253 15.93 -2.95 19.31
N ASN A 254 17.15 -3.23 18.86
CA ASN A 254 18.00 -2.25 18.18
C ASN A 254 17.76 -2.19 16.66
N LEU A 255 16.83 -2.98 16.11
CA LEU A 255 16.47 -2.99 14.69
C LEU A 255 17.64 -3.23 13.73
N LEU A 256 18.76 -3.80 14.20
CA LEU A 256 19.93 -4.14 13.37
C LEU A 256 19.93 -5.60 12.93
N SER A 257 19.04 -6.41 13.50
CA SER A 257 18.82 -7.78 13.10
C SER A 257 17.36 -8.18 13.27
N GLY A 258 16.98 -9.27 12.61
CA GLY A 258 15.68 -9.89 12.76
C GLY A 258 15.76 -11.40 12.57
N LYS A 259 14.76 -12.11 13.07
CA LYS A 259 14.59 -13.55 12.85
C LYS A 259 13.33 -13.78 12.04
N VAL A 260 13.44 -14.47 10.91
CA VAL A 260 12.26 -14.95 10.18
C VAL A 260 11.58 -16.02 11.03
N LEU A 261 10.31 -15.80 11.34
CA LEU A 261 9.49 -16.73 12.14
C LEU A 261 8.65 -17.64 11.24
N ALA A 262 8.13 -17.08 10.14
CA ALA A 262 7.22 -17.79 9.24
C ALA A 262 7.26 -17.19 7.84
N ARG A 263 6.89 -18.02 6.87
CA ARG A 263 6.59 -17.66 5.49
C ARG A 263 5.22 -18.24 5.17
N THR A 264 4.21 -17.39 5.13
CA THR A 264 2.82 -17.81 4.98
C THR A 264 2.36 -17.54 3.55
N GLN A 265 1.99 -18.60 2.85
CA GLN A 265 1.28 -18.54 1.58
C GLN A 265 -0.21 -18.78 1.80
N SER A 266 -1.03 -18.20 0.94
CA SER A 266 -2.47 -18.45 0.91
C SER A 266 -2.96 -18.40 -0.54
N ALA A 267 -3.86 -19.30 -0.91
CA ALA A 267 -4.47 -19.31 -2.24
C ALA A 267 -5.21 -18.00 -2.55
N GLY A 268 -5.59 -17.22 -1.53
CA GLY A 268 -6.20 -15.90 -1.70
C GLY A 268 -5.21 -14.76 -1.94
N LEU A 269 -3.90 -14.99 -1.85
CA LEU A 269 -2.87 -14.00 -2.19
C LEU A 269 -2.62 -14.03 -3.70
N LEU A 270 -3.20 -13.07 -4.41
CA LEU A 270 -3.17 -12.98 -5.88
C LEU A 270 -2.27 -11.82 -6.30
N TRP A 271 -0.96 -12.07 -6.25
CA TRP A 271 0.07 -11.03 -6.43
C TRP A 271 -0.13 -9.87 -5.44
N PRO A 272 -0.08 -10.16 -4.13
CA PRO A 272 -0.36 -9.18 -3.08
C PRO A 272 0.72 -8.09 -3.08
N ALA A 273 0.34 -6.83 -2.90
CA ALA A 273 1.31 -5.73 -2.94
C ALA A 273 1.68 -5.22 -1.54
N THR A 274 0.71 -4.60 -0.85
CA THR A 274 0.87 -4.12 0.54
C THR A 274 -0.35 -4.46 1.40
N GLY A 275 -0.37 -4.00 2.65
CA GLY A 275 -1.42 -4.35 3.61
C GLY A 275 -1.56 -3.37 4.78
N VAL A 276 -2.64 -3.57 5.55
CA VAL A 276 -2.94 -2.86 6.79
C VAL A 276 -3.41 -3.84 7.86
N ILE A 277 -3.19 -3.51 9.13
CA ILE A 277 -3.76 -4.27 10.25
C ILE A 277 -5.15 -3.74 10.58
N VAL A 278 -6.12 -4.65 10.64
CA VAL A 278 -7.50 -4.39 11.04
C VAL A 278 -7.86 -5.39 12.14
N GLY A 279 -7.89 -4.93 13.40
CA GLY A 279 -8.06 -5.82 14.54
C GLY A 279 -6.97 -6.90 14.59
N ASP A 280 -7.38 -8.16 14.54
CA ASP A 280 -6.50 -9.35 14.57
C ASP A 280 -6.19 -9.92 13.18
N GLU A 281 -6.37 -9.13 12.13
CA GLU A 281 -6.11 -9.53 10.75
C GLU A 281 -5.14 -8.57 10.05
N LEU A 282 -4.34 -9.12 9.14
CA LEU A 282 -3.68 -8.37 8.08
C LEU A 282 -4.58 -8.41 6.85
N VAL A 283 -4.96 -7.24 6.34
CA VAL A 283 -5.70 -7.10 5.09
C VAL A 283 -4.73 -6.68 4.00
N ALA A 284 -4.44 -7.59 3.06
CA ALA A 284 -3.54 -7.38 1.93
C ALA A 284 -4.33 -7.05 0.66
N VAL A 285 -3.81 -6.17 -0.18
CA VAL A 285 -4.42 -5.84 -1.47
C VAL A 285 -3.80 -6.68 -2.59
N ASN A 286 -4.66 -7.30 -3.41
CA ASN A 286 -4.24 -8.13 -4.53
C ASN A 286 -4.18 -7.29 -5.82
N SER A 287 -2.98 -7.00 -6.31
CA SER A 287 -2.80 -6.11 -7.46
C SER A 287 -2.92 -6.81 -8.81
N GLN A 288 -2.61 -8.11 -8.86
CA GLN A 288 -2.52 -8.92 -10.08
C GLN A 288 -1.76 -8.19 -11.21
N PHE A 289 -0.73 -7.40 -10.89
CA PHE A 289 0.07 -6.68 -11.91
C PHE A 289 0.68 -7.65 -12.93
N ASN A 290 1.03 -8.85 -12.51
CA ASN A 290 1.50 -9.93 -13.38
C ASN A 290 0.50 -10.37 -14.46
N ARG A 291 -0.81 -10.12 -14.27
CA ARG A 291 -1.88 -10.56 -15.17
C ARG A 291 -2.47 -9.43 -16.01
N ARG A 292 -1.94 -8.20 -15.92
CA ARG A 292 -2.48 -7.01 -16.59
C ARG A 292 -2.78 -7.22 -18.08
N ASN A 293 -1.94 -7.98 -18.77
CA ASN A 293 -2.05 -8.24 -20.21
C ASN A 293 -2.26 -9.73 -20.54
N SER A 294 -2.58 -10.58 -19.56
CA SER A 294 -2.68 -12.03 -19.79
C SER A 294 -4.08 -12.48 -20.21
N GLY A 295 -5.12 -11.69 -19.94
CA GLY A 295 -6.52 -12.11 -20.12
C GLY A 295 -7.03 -13.04 -19.00
N GLU A 296 -6.21 -13.33 -17.99
CA GLU A 296 -6.51 -14.26 -16.88
C GLU A 296 -6.79 -13.54 -15.55
N LEU A 297 -7.31 -12.31 -15.61
CA LEU A 297 -7.58 -11.51 -14.41
C LEU A 297 -8.72 -12.11 -13.59
N GLU A 298 -8.49 -12.33 -12.30
CA GLU A 298 -9.57 -12.67 -11.38
C GLU A 298 -10.31 -11.38 -11.01
N GLN A 299 -11.63 -11.36 -11.29
CA GLN A 299 -12.51 -10.25 -10.95
C GLN A 299 -13.64 -10.71 -10.01
N PRO A 300 -14.13 -9.84 -9.12
CA PRO A 300 -13.60 -8.51 -8.81
C PRO A 300 -12.19 -8.58 -8.20
N PHE A 301 -11.42 -7.48 -8.27
CA PHE A 301 -10.19 -7.37 -7.48
C PHE A 301 -10.55 -7.46 -6.00
N THR A 302 -9.60 -7.90 -5.17
CA THR A 302 -9.88 -8.26 -3.78
C THR A 302 -8.88 -7.68 -2.80
N LEU A 303 -9.37 -7.44 -1.59
CA LEU A 303 -8.55 -7.32 -0.40
C LEU A 303 -8.61 -8.65 0.36
N GLN A 304 -7.49 -9.36 0.46
CA GLN A 304 -7.38 -10.63 1.16
C GLN A 304 -7.18 -10.38 2.65
N ARG A 305 -8.02 -11.00 3.50
CA ARG A 305 -7.89 -10.98 4.96
C ARG A 305 -7.09 -12.22 5.39
N VAL A 306 -6.11 -12.03 6.24
CA VAL A 306 -5.27 -13.09 6.80
C VAL A 306 -5.22 -12.93 8.32
N PRO A 307 -5.72 -13.89 9.11
CA PRO A 307 -5.60 -13.83 10.56
C PRO A 307 -4.15 -13.73 11.01
N LEU A 308 -3.86 -12.83 11.96
CA LEU A 308 -2.51 -12.68 12.51
C LEU A 308 -2.04 -13.92 13.28
N ALA A 309 -2.95 -14.80 13.68
CA ALA A 309 -2.61 -16.10 14.27
C ALA A 309 -1.96 -17.05 13.24
N ASP A 310 -2.26 -16.88 11.95
CA ASP A 310 -1.77 -17.74 10.86
C ASP A 310 -0.42 -17.26 10.29
N LEU A 311 0.05 -16.09 10.73
CA LEU A 311 1.30 -15.48 10.26
C LEU A 311 2.52 -15.85 11.10
N GLY A 312 2.40 -16.77 12.06
CA GLY A 312 3.49 -17.11 12.99
C GLY A 312 3.77 -15.97 13.97
N ARG A 313 3.79 -16.28 15.27
CA ARG A 313 4.03 -15.30 16.33
C ARG A 313 5.33 -15.51 17.06
#